data_AF-Q5GPR9-F1
#
_entry.id   AF-Q5GPR9-F1
#
_cell.length_a   1.000
_cell.length_b   1.000
_cell.length_c   1.000
_cell.angle_alpha   90.00
_cell.angle_beta   90.00
_cell.angle_gamma   90.00
#
_symmetry.space_group_name_H-M   'P 1'
#
loop_
_entity.id
_entity.type
_entity.pdbx_description
1 polymer ?
#
loop_
_entity_poly.entity_id
_entity_poly.type
_entity_poly.pdbx_seq_one_letter_code
_entity_poly.pdbx_strand_id
1 'polypeptide(L)'
;TWVTGVILAVITVSFGVTGYSLPWDQVGYWAVKIVSGVPDAIPVVGSLIVELIRGGQSVGQATLTRFYSLHTFVLPWLIAVFMLLHFIMIRNQGISGPL
;
A
#
# COMPACT_ATOMS: atom_id res chain seq x y z
N THR A 1 14.25 -10.14 12.07
CA THR A 1 14.14 -9.00 11.12
C THR A 1 13.38 -9.33 9.83
N TRP A 2 13.34 -10.59 9.37
CA TRP A 2 12.67 -10.95 8.10
C TRP A 2 11.20 -10.49 7.97
N VAL A 3 10.34 -10.79 8.96
CA VAL A 3 8.91 -10.44 8.91
C VAL A 3 8.70 -8.93 8.76
N THR A 4 9.46 -8.11 9.49
CA THR A 4 9.39 -6.65 9.31
C THR A 4 9.88 -6.21 7.94
N GLY A 5 10.84 -6.94 7.34
CA GLY A 5 11.26 -6.73 5.95
C GLY A 5 10.15 -7.04 4.93
N VAL A 6 9.40 -8.14 5.11
CA VAL A 6 8.24 -8.47 4.24
C VAL A 6 7.16 -7.41 4.37
N ILE A 7 6.87 -6.93 5.58
CA ILE A 7 5.91 -5.83 5.79
C ILE A 7 6.39 -4.55 5.07
N LEU A 8 7.66 -4.19 5.18
CA LEU A 8 8.24 -3.05 4.47
C LEU A 8 8.12 -3.19 2.96
N ALA A 9 8.31 -4.40 2.41
CA ALA A 9 8.11 -4.67 0.99
C ALA A 9 6.65 -4.43 0.57
N VAL A 10 5.67 -4.90 1.35
CA VAL A 10 4.23 -4.65 1.09
C VAL A 10 3.90 -3.16 1.15
N ILE A 11 4.42 -2.42 2.14
CA ILE A 11 4.24 -0.96 2.24
C ILE A 11 4.85 -0.27 1.01
N THR A 12 6.02 -0.70 0.55
CA THR A 12 6.71 -0.13 -0.62
C THR A 12 5.94 -0.38 -1.91
N VAL A 13 5.42 -1.60 -2.13
CA VAL A 13 4.53 -1.88 -3.27
C VAL A 13 3.27 -1.02 -3.20
N SER A 14 2.72 -0.80 -2.00
CA SER A 14 1.56 0.07 -1.78
C SER A 14 1.85 1.52 -2.14
N PHE A 15 3.07 2.03 -1.89
CA PHE A 15 3.50 3.34 -2.40
C PHE A 15 3.45 3.39 -3.92
N GLY A 16 3.98 2.37 -4.60
CA GLY A 16 3.92 2.26 -6.05
C GLY A 16 2.49 2.32 -6.57
N VAL A 17 1.60 1.48 -6.06
CA VAL A 17 0.18 1.43 -6.49
C VAL A 17 -0.53 2.77 -6.26
N THR A 18 -0.39 3.37 -5.08
CA THR A 18 -1.08 4.62 -4.77
C THR A 18 -0.52 5.80 -5.55
N GLY A 19 0.81 5.89 -5.67
CA GLY A 19 1.50 6.99 -6.36
C GLY A 19 1.31 6.98 -7.87
N TYR A 20 1.26 5.78 -8.48
CA TYR A 20 1.10 5.61 -9.93
C TYR A 20 -0.18 6.26 -10.48
N SER A 21 -1.20 6.39 -9.64
CA SER A 21 -2.50 6.95 -10.02
C SER A 21 -2.61 8.46 -9.90
N LEU A 22 -1.68 9.11 -9.19
CA LEU A 22 -1.80 10.53 -8.84
C LEU A 22 -1.71 11.50 -10.03
N PRO A 23 -0.98 11.22 -11.12
CA PRO A 23 -1.02 12.06 -12.33
C PRO A 23 -2.40 12.08 -13.00
N TRP A 24 -3.25 11.10 -12.69
CA TRP A 24 -4.62 10.97 -13.21
C TRP A 24 -4.71 10.95 -14.75
N ASP A 25 -3.69 10.37 -15.39
CA ASP A 25 -3.65 10.10 -16.82
C ASP A 25 -4.36 8.77 -17.15
N GLN A 26 -4.45 8.44 -18.45
CA GLN A 26 -5.11 7.21 -18.89
C GLN A 26 -4.45 5.97 -18.26
N VAL A 27 -3.13 5.91 -18.24
CA VAL A 27 -2.41 4.72 -17.76
C VAL A 27 -2.63 4.54 -16.26
N GLY A 28 -2.46 5.60 -15.46
CA GLY A 28 -2.69 5.56 -14.02
C GLY A 28 -4.16 5.27 -13.65
N TYR A 29 -5.11 5.90 -14.35
CA TYR A 29 -6.54 5.70 -14.10
C TYR A 29 -6.97 4.25 -14.38
N TRP A 30 -6.61 3.69 -15.54
CA TRP A 30 -6.99 2.32 -15.90
C TRP A 30 -6.29 1.28 -15.04
N ALA A 31 -5.02 1.51 -14.65
CA ALA A 31 -4.32 0.66 -13.71
C ALA A 31 -5.07 0.57 -12.36
N VAL A 32 -5.49 1.71 -11.79
CA VAL A 32 -6.26 1.71 -10.54
C VAL A 32 -7.62 1.06 -10.70
N LYS A 33 -8.30 1.28 -11.83
CA LYS A 33 -9.60 0.65 -12.09
C LYS A 33 -9.53 -0.88 -12.09
N ILE A 34 -8.49 -1.45 -12.70
CA ILE A 34 -8.27 -2.89 -12.73
C ILE A 34 -7.88 -3.42 -11.34
N VAL A 35 -6.83 -2.86 -10.72
CA VAL A 35 -6.29 -3.41 -9.46
C VAL A 35 -7.27 -3.27 -8.29
N SER A 36 -8.01 -2.17 -8.20
CA SER A 36 -8.99 -1.97 -7.13
C SER A 36 -10.23 -2.86 -7.29
N GLY A 37 -10.41 -3.52 -8.43
CA GLY A 37 -11.50 -4.48 -8.64
C GLY A 37 -11.15 -5.91 -8.24
N VAL A 38 -9.86 -6.23 -8.07
CA VAL A 38 -9.40 -7.58 -7.71
C VAL A 38 -10.03 -8.11 -6.43
N PRO A 39 -10.20 -7.32 -5.34
CA PRO A 39 -10.78 -7.83 -4.10
C PRO A 39 -12.25 -8.25 -4.20
N ASP A 40 -12.98 -7.85 -5.25
CA ASP A 40 -14.40 -8.20 -5.43
C ASP A 40 -14.62 -9.72 -5.47
N ALA A 41 -13.61 -10.47 -5.92
CA ALA A 41 -13.64 -11.93 -5.97
C ALA A 41 -13.59 -12.61 -4.58
N ILE A 42 -13.33 -11.86 -3.50
CA ILE A 42 -13.28 -12.41 -2.13
C ILE A 42 -14.73 -12.64 -1.65
N PRO A 43 -15.10 -13.87 -1.25
CA PRO A 43 -16.45 -14.16 -0.78
C PRO A 43 -16.82 -13.33 0.44
N VAL A 44 -18.10 -12.93 0.52
CA VAL A 44 -18.74 -12.22 1.65
C VAL A 44 -18.27 -10.77 1.85
N VAL A 45 -16.97 -10.49 1.80
CA VAL A 45 -16.39 -9.19 2.15
C VAL A 45 -15.79 -8.42 0.96
N GLY A 46 -15.72 -9.03 -0.23
CA GLY A 46 -15.04 -8.46 -1.39
C GLY A 46 -15.60 -7.11 -1.83
N SER A 47 -16.92 -7.02 -2.02
CA SER A 47 -17.59 -5.77 -2.42
C SER A 47 -17.37 -4.63 -1.42
N LEU A 48 -17.41 -4.94 -0.12
CA LEU A 48 -17.13 -3.99 0.96
C LEU A 48 -15.68 -3.48 0.89
N ILE A 49 -14.71 -4.37 0.65
CA ILE A 49 -13.30 -3.99 0.50
C ILE A 49 -13.10 -3.07 -0.71
N VAL A 50 -13.72 -3.39 -1.84
CA VAL A 50 -13.65 -2.56 -3.06
C VAL A 50 -14.21 -1.17 -2.81
N GLU A 51 -15.38 -1.06 -2.19
CA GLU A 51 -16.00 0.22 -1.87
C GLU A 51 -15.18 1.01 -0.84
N LEU A 52 -14.56 0.33 0.12
CA LEU A 52 -13.64 0.95 1.08
C LEU A 52 -12.35 1.48 0.40
N ILE A 53 -11.80 0.75 -0.56
CA ILE A 53 -10.61 1.21 -1.29
C ILE A 53 -10.96 2.43 -2.16
N ARG A 54 -12.09 2.35 -2.88
CA ARG A 54 -12.48 3.38 -3.87
C ARG A 54 -13.15 4.60 -3.26
N GLY A 55 -13.82 4.45 -2.12
CA GLY A 55 -14.69 5.48 -1.55
C GLY A 55 -15.99 5.69 -2.32
N GLY A 56 -16.43 4.67 -3.07
CA GLY A 56 -17.67 4.66 -3.84
C GLY A 56 -17.73 3.45 -4.77
N GLN A 57 -18.82 3.34 -5.52
CA GLN A 57 -19.11 2.19 -6.40
C GLN A 57 -18.13 2.08 -7.59
N SER A 58 -17.53 3.19 -8.02
CA SER A 58 -16.56 3.24 -9.12
C SER A 58 -15.35 4.10 -8.79
N VAL A 59 -14.25 3.90 -9.51
CA VAL A 59 -13.06 4.77 -9.42
C VAL A 59 -13.40 6.19 -9.88
N GLY A 60 -13.14 7.17 -9.01
CA GLY A 60 -13.42 8.58 -9.26
C GLY A 60 -12.72 9.50 -8.26
N GLN A 61 -13.26 10.70 -8.05
CA GLN A 61 -12.64 11.72 -7.20
C GLN A 61 -12.38 11.24 -5.77
N ALA A 62 -13.33 10.51 -5.16
CA ALA A 62 -13.15 9.95 -3.83
C ALA A 62 -11.95 9.00 -3.75
N THR A 63 -11.70 8.21 -4.81
CA THR A 63 -10.55 7.32 -4.90
C THR A 63 -9.26 8.11 -4.95
N LEU A 64 -9.19 9.15 -5.79
CA LEU A 64 -8.01 10.01 -5.90
C LEU A 64 -7.65 10.67 -4.57
N THR A 65 -8.64 11.25 -3.88
CA THR A 65 -8.42 11.87 -2.57
C THR A 65 -7.93 10.87 -1.53
N ARG A 66 -8.51 9.65 -1.49
CA ARG A 66 -8.04 8.58 -0.60
C ARG A 66 -6.62 8.14 -0.94
N PHE A 67 -6.31 7.95 -2.22
CA PHE A 67 -4.99 7.51 -2.66
C PHE A 67 -3.92 8.57 -2.39
N TYR A 68 -4.24 9.85 -2.56
CA TYR A 68 -3.36 10.95 -2.16
C TYR A 68 -3.08 10.94 -0.65
N SER A 69 -4.12 10.82 0.18
CA SER A 69 -3.97 10.72 1.64
C SER A 69 -3.18 9.48 2.07
N LEU A 70 -3.45 8.32 1.45
CA LEU A 70 -2.68 7.10 1.68
C LEU A 70 -1.21 7.30 1.32
N HIS A 71 -0.93 7.86 0.16
CA HIS A 71 0.43 8.01 -0.38
C HIS A 71 1.28 9.02 0.38
N THR A 72 0.68 10.16 0.77
CA THR A 72 1.45 11.28 1.34
C THR A 72 1.41 11.34 2.86
N PHE A 73 0.46 10.66 3.50
CA PHE A 73 0.33 10.66 4.95
C PHE A 73 0.44 9.26 5.54
N VAL A 74 -0.45 8.34 5.20
CA VAL A 74 -0.52 7.03 5.89
C VAL A 74 0.73 6.18 5.63
N LEU A 75 1.11 5.99 4.36
CA LEU A 75 2.24 5.14 3.99
C LEU A 75 3.60 5.71 4.49
N PRO A 76 3.87 7.04 4.44
CA PRO A 76 5.07 7.62 5.03
C PRO A 76 5.21 7.35 6.53
N TRP A 77 4.12 7.48 7.30
CA TRP A 77 4.17 7.17 8.73
C TRP A 77 4.35 5.67 8.98
N LEU A 78 3.66 4.81 8.23
CA LEU A 78 3.81 3.36 8.36
C LEU A 78 5.23 2.90 8.03
N ILE A 79 5.81 3.35 6.91
CA ILE A 79 7.15 2.94 6.52
C ILE A 79 8.21 3.45 7.51
N ALA A 80 8.07 4.67 8.04
CA ALA A 80 8.96 5.20 9.05
C ALA A 80 8.96 4.36 10.33
N VAL A 81 7.77 4.00 10.84
CA VAL A 81 7.63 3.15 12.02
C VAL A 81 8.23 1.77 11.80
N PHE A 82 7.91 1.11 10.68
CA PHE A 82 8.41 -0.24 10.41
C PHE A 82 9.92 -0.25 10.09
N MET A 83 10.47 0.79 9.46
CA MET A 83 11.92 0.93 9.28
C MET A 83 12.63 1.10 10.62
N LEU A 84 12.09 1.94 11.51
CA LEU A 84 12.65 2.12 12.85
C LEU A 84 12.67 0.79 13.60
N LEU A 85 11.55 0.05 13.60
CA LEU A 85 11.47 -1.28 14.21
C LEU A 85 12.48 -2.25 13.58
N HIS A 86 12.60 -2.25 12.26
CA HIS A 86 13.54 -3.11 11.53
C HIS A 86 15.00 -2.80 11.92
N PHE A 87 15.38 -1.53 12.00
CA PHE A 87 16.73 -1.10 12.36
C PHE A 87 17.07 -1.37 13.84
N ILE A 88 16.13 -1.16 14.76
CA ILE A 88 16.32 -1.51 16.18
C ILE A 88 16.58 -3.00 16.33
N MET A 89 15.83 -3.86 15.62
CA MET A 89 16.05 -5.30 15.68
C MET A 89 17.43 -5.71 15.14
N ILE A 90 17.87 -5.12 14.01
CA ILE A 90 19.22 -5.36 13.48
C ILE A 90 20.28 -4.91 14.49
N ARG A 91 20.13 -3.71 15.07
CA ARG A 91 21.07 -3.18 16.05
C ARG A 91 21.17 -4.06 17.29
N ASN A 92 20.05 -4.62 17.75
CA ASN A 92 20.01 -5.48 18.94
C ASN A 92 20.55 -6.89 18.69
N GLN A 93 20.38 -7.44 17.49
CA GLN A 93 20.75 -8.83 17.17
C GLN A 93 22.15 -8.93 16.54
N GLY A 94 22.67 -7.84 15.97
CA GLY A 94 23.88 -7.87 15.16
C GLY A 94 23.63 -8.43 13.76
N ILE A 95 24.66 -8.39 12.91
CA ILE A 95 24.64 -9.00 11.58
C ILE A 95 24.85 -10.52 11.70
N SER A 96 24.29 -11.29 10.78
CA SER A 96 24.59 -12.73 10.68
C SER A 96 26.08 -12.95 10.44
N GLY A 97 26.64 -13.99 11.06
CA GLY A 97 28.01 -14.42 10.79
C GLY A 97 28.20 -14.90 9.34
N PRO A 98 29.46 -15.12 8.92
CA PRO A 98 29.74 -15.72 7.62
C PRO A 98 29.14 -17.12 7.52
N LEU A 99 28.91 -17.56 6.29
CA LEU A 99 28.41 -18.89 5.94
C LEU A 99 29.40 -19.99 6.34
#